data_AF-A0A848LB95-F1
#
_entry.id   AF-A0A848LB95-F1
#
_cell.length_a   1.000
_cell.length_b   1.000
_cell.length_c   1.000
_cell.angle_alpha   90.00
_cell.angle_beta   90.00
_cell.angle_gamma   90.00
#
_symmetry.space_group_name_H-M   'P 1'
#
loop_
_entity.id
_entity.type
_entity.pdbx_description
1 polymer ?
#
loop_
_entity_poly.entity_id
_entity_poly.type
_entity_poly.pdbx_seq_one_letter_code
_entity_poly.pdbx_strand_id
1 'polypeptide(L)'
;MGLPFFGLVGGVVSYFIVKNAEREARRDWELVPVAVADRELLAREVVTFEDIARRSIPAALLTPSLIRPDDAGRAMNQQLVVPVKAGEPLRWSFLAEGEQGARLEMRAITEECQRAFDLLPNAPKPERTVEEIRERLLSGGSR
;
A
#
# COMPACT_ATOMS: atom_id res chain seq x y z
N MET A 1 -55.68 -11.40 -24.14
CA MET A 1 -55.51 -10.41 -23.05
C MET A 1 -54.19 -10.68 -22.32
N GLY A 2 -53.03 -10.24 -22.83
CA GLY A 2 -51.74 -10.63 -22.19
C GLY A 2 -50.53 -9.75 -22.50
N LEU A 3 -50.45 -9.17 -23.70
CA LEU A 3 -49.30 -8.35 -24.13
C LEU A 3 -49.04 -7.05 -23.33
N PRO A 4 -50.03 -6.25 -22.91
CA PRO A 4 -49.73 -4.97 -22.24
C PRO A 4 -49.23 -5.16 -20.81
N PHE A 5 -49.62 -6.25 -20.14
CA PHE A 5 -49.24 -6.51 -18.75
C PHE A 5 -47.76 -6.89 -18.63
N PHE A 6 -47.25 -7.74 -19.53
CA PHE A 6 -45.83 -8.12 -19.54
C PHE A 6 -44.91 -6.94 -19.85
N GLY A 7 -45.31 -6.03 -20.75
CA GLY A 7 -44.53 -4.81 -21.03
C GLY A 7 -44.43 -3.86 -19.83
N LEU A 8 -45.54 -3.70 -19.10
CA LEU A 8 -45.59 -2.87 -17.89
C LEU A 8 -44.75 -3.49 -16.77
N VAL A 9 -44.89 -4.80 -16.53
CA VAL A 9 -44.08 -5.53 -15.54
C VAL A 9 -42.60 -5.48 -15.88
N GLY A 10 -42.23 -5.71 -17.15
CA GLY A 10 -40.86 -5.61 -17.62
C GLY A 10 -40.27 -4.21 -17.42
N GLY A 11 -41.02 -3.17 -17.79
CA GLY A 11 -40.60 -1.77 -17.60
C GLY A 11 -40.40 -1.40 -16.13
N VAL A 12 -41.29 -1.85 -15.24
CA VAL A 12 -41.15 -1.62 -13.79
C VAL A 12 -39.92 -2.33 -13.23
N VAL A 13 -39.69 -3.60 -13.60
CA VAL A 13 -38.49 -4.34 -13.15
C VAL A 13 -37.20 -3.67 -13.65
N SER A 14 -37.13 -3.29 -14.92
CA SER A 14 -35.98 -2.56 -15.46
C SER A 14 -35.75 -1.22 -14.75
N TYR A 15 -36.82 -0.47 -14.45
CA TYR A 15 -36.72 0.77 -13.68
C TYR A 15 -36.13 0.55 -12.28
N PHE A 16 -36.60 -0.47 -11.55
CA PHE A 16 -36.07 -0.78 -10.22
C PHE A 16 -34.58 -1.18 -10.25
N ILE A 17 -34.15 -1.96 -11.24
CA ILE A 17 -32.74 -2.36 -11.40
C ILE A 17 -31.86 -1.13 -11.62
N VAL A 18 -32.22 -0.26 -12.57
CA VAL A 18 -31.46 0.98 -12.86
C VAL A 18 -31.44 1.89 -11.63
N LYS A 19 -32.58 2.06 -10.97
CA LYS A 19 -32.68 2.99 -9.85
C LYS A 19 -31.94 2.50 -8.61
N ASN A 20 -31.85 1.19 -8.41
CA ASN A 20 -31.03 0.62 -7.36
C ASN A 20 -29.54 0.81 -7.64
N ALA A 21 -29.10 0.56 -8.88
CA ALA A 21 -27.71 0.79 -9.30
C ALA A 21 -27.28 2.26 -9.13
N GLU A 22 -28.15 3.22 -9.47
CA GLU A 22 -27.87 4.64 -9.23
C GLU A 22 -27.72 4.98 -7.73
N ARG A 23 -28.53 4.36 -6.86
CA ARG A 23 -28.44 4.57 -5.40
C ARG A 23 -27.15 3.98 -4.83
N GLU A 24 -26.72 2.84 -5.36
CA GLU A 24 -25.47 2.19 -4.97
C GLU A 24 -24.26 3.04 -5.39
N ALA A 25 -24.23 3.49 -6.66
CA ALA A 25 -23.19 4.39 -7.16
C ALA A 25 -23.12 5.74 -6.42
N ARG A 26 -24.26 6.25 -5.93
CA ARG A 26 -24.31 7.48 -5.12
C ARG A 26 -23.84 7.27 -3.68
N ARG A 27 -24.04 6.07 -3.11
CA ARG A 27 -23.54 5.75 -1.76
C ARG A 27 -22.01 5.75 -1.72
N ASP A 28 -21.38 5.22 -2.76
CA ASP A 28 -19.92 5.14 -2.88
C ASP A 28 -19.25 6.49 -3.17
N TRP A 29 -20.05 7.54 -3.40
CA TRP A 29 -19.62 8.91 -3.66
C TRP A 29 -19.60 9.81 -2.41
N GLU A 30 -19.70 9.24 -1.21
CA GLU A 30 -19.47 9.96 0.03
C GLU A 30 -18.03 10.53 0.04
N LEU A 31 -17.92 11.85 0.21
CA LEU A 31 -16.64 12.54 0.12
C LEU A 31 -15.89 12.48 1.46
N VAL A 32 -14.68 11.93 1.43
CA VAL A 32 -13.78 11.84 2.58
C VAL A 32 -12.53 12.69 2.36
N PRO A 33 -12.01 13.36 3.40
CA PRO A 33 -10.82 14.18 3.27
C PRO A 33 -9.54 13.32 3.25
N VAL A 34 -8.61 13.66 2.37
CA VAL A 34 -7.28 13.03 2.22
C VAL A 34 -6.18 14.08 2.19
N ALA A 35 -4.99 13.68 2.64
CA ALA A 35 -3.79 14.51 2.54
C ALA A 35 -3.23 14.43 1.11
N VAL A 36 -2.98 15.59 0.50
CA VAL A 36 -2.41 15.72 -0.84
C VAL A 36 -1.19 16.64 -0.80
N ALA A 37 -0.31 16.54 -1.78
CA ALA A 37 0.77 17.50 -1.93
C ALA A 37 0.22 18.87 -2.37
N ASP A 38 0.58 19.96 -1.69
CA ASP A 38 0.16 21.32 -2.06
C ASP A 38 0.92 21.82 -3.30
N ARG A 39 2.21 21.49 -3.37
CA ARG A 39 3.11 21.76 -4.49
C ARG A 39 3.75 20.47 -5.01
N GLU A 40 4.49 20.59 -6.10
CA GLU A 40 5.36 19.51 -6.55
C GLU A 40 6.50 19.28 -5.54
N LEU A 41 6.70 18.02 -5.18
CA LEU A 41 7.73 17.57 -4.25
C LEU A 41 8.65 16.61 -4.98
N LEU A 42 9.95 16.89 -4.93
CA LEU A 42 10.94 16.03 -5.56
C LEU A 42 11.29 14.84 -4.66
N ALA A 43 11.81 13.78 -5.26
CA ALA A 43 12.40 12.69 -4.50
C ALA A 43 13.53 13.23 -3.61
N ARG A 44 13.64 12.66 -2.41
CA ARG A 44 14.57 13.05 -1.34
C ARG A 44 14.24 14.39 -0.65
N GLU A 45 13.16 15.08 -1.02
CA GLU A 45 12.66 16.19 -0.21
C GLU A 45 12.06 15.69 1.11
N VAL A 46 12.15 16.50 2.15
CA VAL A 46 11.54 16.24 3.45
C VAL A 46 10.17 16.89 3.47
N VAL A 47 9.14 16.12 3.80
CA VAL A 47 7.76 16.61 3.84
C VAL A 47 7.57 17.54 5.04
N THR A 48 7.16 18.78 4.77
CA THR A 48 6.81 19.77 5.79
C THR A 48 5.30 19.99 5.88
N PHE A 49 4.83 20.75 6.88
CA PHE A 49 3.41 21.06 7.04
C PHE A 49 2.86 21.88 5.86
N GLU A 50 3.68 22.79 5.31
CA GLU A 50 3.31 23.66 4.21
C GLU A 50 3.13 22.90 2.89
N ASP A 51 3.75 21.72 2.78
CA ASP A 51 3.68 20.86 1.60
C ASP A 51 2.40 20.01 1.57
N ILE A 52 1.59 20.00 2.65
CA ILE A 52 0.40 19.15 2.78
C ILE A 52 -0.87 19.99 2.72
N ALA A 53 -1.69 19.73 1.72
CA ALA A 53 -3.05 20.25 1.61
C ALA A 53 -4.09 19.15 1.87
N ARG A 54 -5.35 19.56 2.04
CA ARG A 54 -6.49 18.65 2.19
C ARG A 54 -7.37 18.72 0.94
N ARG A 55 -7.75 17.57 0.39
CA ARG A 55 -8.77 17.46 -0.66
C ARG A 55 -9.76 16.36 -0.33
N SER A 56 -10.96 16.50 -0.85
CA SER A 56 -12.01 15.49 -0.70
C SER A 56 -12.06 14.58 -1.90
N ILE A 57 -12.08 13.26 -1.67
CA ILE A 57 -12.25 12.25 -2.70
C ILE A 57 -13.40 11.29 -2.31
N PRO A 58 -14.02 10.58 -3.26
CA PRO A 58 -14.99 9.54 -2.95
C PRO A 58 -14.40 8.46 -2.05
N ALA A 59 -15.17 8.01 -1.06
CA ALA A 59 -14.78 6.96 -0.12
C ALA A 59 -14.38 5.66 -0.84
N ALA A 60 -14.98 5.35 -1.99
CA ALA A 60 -14.62 4.21 -2.80
C ALA A 60 -13.18 4.24 -3.36
N LEU A 61 -12.55 5.42 -3.42
CA LEU A 61 -11.15 5.57 -3.83
C LEU A 61 -10.17 5.61 -2.64
N LEU A 62 -10.68 5.53 -1.41
CA LEU A 62 -9.85 5.55 -0.21
C LEU A 62 -9.23 4.17 0.02
N THR A 63 -7.94 4.05 -0.28
CA THR A 63 -7.14 2.87 0.09
C THR A 63 -6.39 3.08 1.42
N PRO A 64 -6.10 2.03 2.21
CA PRO A 64 -5.37 2.14 3.48
C PRO A 64 -3.96 2.72 3.38
N SER A 65 -3.37 2.69 2.19
CA SER A 65 -2.03 3.26 1.94
C SER A 65 -2.04 4.78 1.79
N LEU A 66 -3.21 5.41 1.64
CA LEU A 66 -3.36 6.85 1.59
C LEU A 66 -3.24 7.44 2.99
N ILE A 67 -2.62 8.61 3.07
CA ILE A 67 -2.46 9.34 4.32
C ILE A 67 -3.75 10.13 4.57
N ARG A 68 -4.37 9.89 5.72
CA ARG A 68 -5.51 10.67 6.20
C ARG A 68 -5.02 11.98 6.83
N PRO A 69 -5.83 13.05 6.83
CA PRO A 69 -5.44 14.31 7.44
C PRO A 69 -5.03 14.16 8.92
N ASP A 70 -5.70 13.27 9.65
CA ASP A 70 -5.43 13.03 11.08
C ASP A 70 -4.06 12.34 11.29
N ASP A 71 -3.62 11.54 10.33
CA ASP A 71 -2.33 10.83 10.36
C ASP A 71 -1.19 11.64 9.72
N ALA A 72 -1.49 12.79 9.12
CA ALA A 72 -0.49 13.61 8.42
C ALA A 72 0.65 14.05 9.33
N GLY A 73 0.41 14.19 10.64
CA GLY A 73 1.45 14.47 11.63
C GLY A 73 2.58 13.43 11.64
N ARG A 74 2.27 12.16 11.38
CA ARG A 74 3.29 11.09 11.29
C ARG A 74 4.10 11.21 10.00
N ALA A 75 3.53 11.74 8.93
CA ALA A 75 4.19 11.91 7.63
C ALA A 75 5.24 13.04 7.64
N MET A 76 5.13 13.98 8.57
CA MET A 76 6.03 15.12 8.68
C MET A 76 7.45 14.67 8.99
N ASN A 77 8.42 15.42 8.45
CA ASN A 77 9.85 15.16 8.58
C ASN A 77 10.31 13.82 8.00
N GLN A 78 9.44 13.09 7.30
CA GLN A 78 9.85 11.93 6.51
C GLN A 78 10.32 12.39 5.14
N GLN A 79 11.28 11.65 4.59
CA GLN A 79 11.83 11.91 3.28
C GLN A 79 11.01 11.18 2.21
N LEU A 80 10.72 11.86 1.09
CA LEU A 80 10.07 11.25 -0.06
C LEU A 80 11.03 10.33 -0.83
N VAL A 81 10.58 9.12 -1.16
CA VAL A 81 11.35 8.18 -2.02
C VAL A 81 11.02 8.31 -3.50
N VAL A 82 9.89 8.95 -3.82
CA VAL A 82 9.43 9.19 -5.20
C VAL A 82 9.00 10.66 -5.36
N PRO A 83 9.11 11.26 -6.56
CA PRO A 83 8.55 12.58 -6.79
C PRO A 83 7.01 12.51 -6.80
N VAL A 84 6.36 13.55 -6.27
CA VAL A 84 4.90 13.66 -6.15
C VAL A 84 4.44 14.99 -6.74
N LYS A 85 3.38 14.97 -7.54
CA LYS A 85 2.85 16.19 -8.17
C LYS A 85 1.88 16.93 -7.25
N ALA A 86 1.76 18.23 -7.47
CA ALA A 86 0.76 19.05 -6.79
C ALA A 86 -0.66 18.49 -6.98
N GLY A 87 -1.39 18.34 -5.88
CA GLY A 87 -2.73 17.79 -5.81
C GLY A 87 -2.81 16.26 -5.81
N GLU A 88 -1.69 15.55 -5.91
CA GLU A 88 -1.65 14.09 -5.81
C GLU A 88 -1.78 13.65 -4.35
N PRO A 89 -2.57 12.59 -4.05
CA PRO A 89 -2.68 12.06 -2.70
C PRO A 89 -1.37 11.47 -2.18
N LEU A 90 -1.00 11.84 -0.94
CA LEU A 90 0.17 11.29 -0.28
C LEU A 90 -0.09 9.86 0.21
N ARG A 91 0.91 9.00 0.05
CA ARG A 91 0.84 7.59 0.41
C ARG A 91 1.99 7.21 1.32
N TRP A 92 1.76 6.30 2.25
CA TRP A 92 2.82 5.78 3.14
C TRP A 92 3.98 5.19 2.37
N SER A 93 3.71 4.52 1.25
CA SER A 93 4.74 3.93 0.37
C SER A 93 5.65 4.96 -0.31
N PHE A 94 5.27 6.24 -0.33
CA PHE A 94 6.08 7.32 -0.90
C PHE A 94 7.04 7.92 0.11
N LEU A 95 6.86 7.61 1.39
CA LEU A 95 7.73 8.06 2.45
C LEU A 95 8.76 6.97 2.73
N ALA A 96 10.00 7.38 2.97
CA ALA A 96 11.00 6.50 3.54
C ALA A 96 10.51 6.12 4.94
N GLU A 97 10.27 4.82 5.17
CA GLU A 97 10.15 4.31 6.53
C GLU A 97 11.32 4.87 7.33
N GLY A 98 11.03 5.62 8.41
CA GLY A 98 12.09 6.23 9.21
C GLY A 98 13.13 5.16 9.51
N GLU A 99 14.40 5.42 9.18
CA GLU A 99 15.48 4.42 9.15
C GLU A 99 15.56 3.53 10.41
N GLN A 100 15.04 4.04 11.52
CA GLN A 100 14.96 3.36 12.80
C GLN A 100 13.95 2.19 12.82
N GLY A 101 12.79 2.31 12.17
CA GLY A 101 11.76 1.27 12.13
C GLY A 101 12.19 0.06 11.29
N ALA A 102 12.60 0.30 10.04
CA ALA A 102 13.06 -0.76 9.14
C ALA A 102 14.30 -1.50 9.69
N ARG A 103 15.21 -0.80 10.38
CA ARG A 103 16.41 -1.42 10.98
C ARG A 103 16.11 -2.27 12.21
N LEU A 104 15.10 -1.89 13.00
CA LEU A 104 14.66 -2.66 14.16
C LEU A 104 13.92 -3.93 13.71
N GLU A 105 13.03 -3.83 12.72
CA GLU A 105 12.31 -5.00 12.19
C GLU A 105 13.24 -5.95 11.43
N MET A 106 14.17 -5.43 10.62
CA MET A 106 15.15 -6.27 9.93
C MET A 106 15.98 -7.10 10.91
N ARG A 107 16.44 -6.51 12.03
CA ARG A 107 17.17 -7.23 13.09
C ARG A 107 16.32 -8.30 13.77
N ALA A 108 15.07 -7.99 14.10
CA ALA A 108 14.16 -8.94 14.72
C ALA A 108 13.92 -10.16 13.81
N ILE A 109 13.67 -9.93 12.51
CA ILE A 109 13.50 -10.99 11.51
C ILE A 109 14.79 -11.80 11.36
N THR A 110 15.98 -11.15 11.34
CA THR A 110 17.25 -11.89 11.23
C THR A 110 17.50 -12.78 12.45
N GLU A 111 17.21 -12.31 13.65
CA GLU A 111 17.39 -13.08 14.88
C GLU A 111 16.42 -14.26 14.99
N GLU A 112 15.19 -14.09 14.55
CA GLU A 112 14.19 -15.17 14.53
C GLU A 112 14.51 -16.21 13.47
N CYS A 113 14.90 -15.78 12.27
CA CYS A 113 15.41 -16.69 11.23
C CYS A 113 16.65 -17.45 11.71
N GLN A 114 17.60 -16.77 12.36
CA GLN A 114 18.81 -17.42 12.88
C GLN A 114 18.46 -18.47 13.95
N ARG A 115 17.57 -18.14 14.90
CA ARG A 115 17.08 -19.10 15.89
C ARG A 115 16.40 -20.30 15.24
N ALA A 116 15.57 -20.09 14.23
CA ALA A 116 14.91 -21.17 13.51
C ALA A 116 15.93 -22.07 12.78
N PHE A 117 16.96 -21.48 12.18
CA PHE A 117 18.06 -22.23 11.55
C PHE A 117 18.87 -23.06 12.56
N ASP A 118 19.17 -22.51 13.74
CA ASP A 118 19.95 -23.21 14.77
C ASP A 118 19.21 -24.42 15.37
N LEU A 119 17.87 -24.45 15.29
CA LEU A 119 17.03 -25.55 15.77
C LEU A 119 16.87 -26.70 14.76
N LEU A 120 17.30 -26.52 13.51
CA LEU A 120 17.18 -27.55 12.48
C LEU A 120 18.33 -28.58 12.60
N PRO A 121 18.04 -29.88 12.77
CA PRO A 121 19.06 -30.91 13.01
C PRO A 121 20.02 -31.16 11.84
N ASN A 122 19.68 -30.68 10.64
CA ASN A 122 20.48 -30.76 9.42
C ASN A 122 20.63 -29.39 8.72
N ALA A 123 20.57 -28.28 9.46
CA ALA A 123 20.80 -26.97 8.85
C ALA A 123 22.19 -26.93 8.20
N PRO A 124 22.30 -26.57 6.91
CA PRO A 124 23.60 -26.26 6.33
C PRO A 124 24.19 -25.08 7.10
N LYS A 125 25.44 -25.22 7.56
CA LYS A 125 26.15 -24.10 8.20
C LYS A 125 26.17 -22.92 7.22
N PRO A 126 25.83 -21.70 7.67
CA PRO A 126 25.96 -20.53 6.81
C PRO A 126 27.44 -20.34 6.47
N GLU A 127 27.80 -20.62 5.22
CA GLU A 127 29.16 -20.48 4.69
C GLU A 127 29.55 -19.00 4.78
N ARG A 128 30.60 -18.71 5.55
CA ARG A 128 30.95 -17.31 5.88
C ARG A 128 31.86 -16.67 4.84
N THR A 129 32.45 -17.47 3.95
CA THR A 129 33.43 -17.00 2.97
C THR A 129 33.21 -17.60 1.59
N VAL A 130 33.66 -16.86 0.57
CA VAL A 130 33.55 -17.24 -0.84
C VAL A 130 34.36 -18.51 -1.14
N GLU A 131 35.44 -18.71 -0.39
CA GLU A 131 36.35 -19.85 -0.45
C GLU A 131 35.66 -21.13 0.02
N GLU A 132 34.85 -21.07 1.08
CA GLU A 132 34.09 -22.20 1.60
C GLU A 132 33.00 -22.65 0.61
N ILE A 133 32.30 -21.69 -0.02
CA ILE A 133 31.35 -21.96 -1.12
C ILE A 133 32.05 -22.64 -2.30
N ARG A 134 33.24 -22.14 -2.68
CA ARG A 134 34.02 -22.69 -3.80
C ARG A 134 34.44 -24.14 -3.53
N GLU A 135 34.93 -24.45 -2.33
CA GLU A 135 35.34 -25.81 -1.97
C GLU A 135 34.18 -26.81 -1.97
N ARG A 136 32.98 -26.40 -1.52
CA ARG A 136 31.77 -27.25 -1.60
C ARG A 136 31.35 -27.52 -3.04
N LEU A 137 31.35 -26.50 -3.90
CA LEU A 137 30.96 -26.67 -5.31
C LEU A 137 31.94 -27.59 -6.05
N LEU A 138 33.23 -27.54 -5.70
CA LEU A 138 34.24 -28.43 -6.28
C LEU A 138 34.17 -29.87 -5.74
N SER A 139 33.78 -30.05 -4.47
CA SER A 139 33.67 -31.38 -3.83
C SER A 139 32.30 -32.05 -3.98
N GLY A 140 31.24 -31.28 -4.22
CA GLY A 140 29.84 -31.75 -4.32
C GLY A 140 29.37 -32.03 -5.75
N GLY A 141 30.20 -31.81 -6.77
CA GLY A 141 29.86 -31.94 -8.20
C GLY A 141 30.06 -33.33 -8.81
N SER A 142 30.05 -34.41 -8.02
CA SER A 142 30.15 -35.78 -8.53
C SER A 142 29.14 -36.70 -7.86
N ARG A 143 27.86 -36.56 -8.23
CA ARG A 143 26.90 -37.67 -8.28
C ARG A 143 26.02 -37.52 -9.50
#